data_AF-A0AA36CTZ3-F1
#
_entry.id   AF-A0AA36CTZ3-F1
#
_cell.length_a   1.000
_cell.length_b   1.000
_cell.length_c   1.000
_cell.angle_alpha   90.00
_cell.angle_beta   90.00
_cell.angle_gamma   90.00
#
_symmetry.space_group_name_H-M   'P 1'
#
loop_
_entity.id
_entity.type
_entity.pdbx_description
1 polymer ?
#
loop_
_entity_poly.entity_id
_entity_poly.type
_entity_poly.pdbx_seq_one_letter_code
_entity_poly.pdbx_strand_id
1 'polypeptide(L)'
;MSSSGSDEQTPSPSGRSSVMAALLGDDDFEPYVRRKNSASEAKRRMEGLNEEEQNVLRTSINSRERKRMHDLNDALDDLRSCLPKVYTEGPGGRRLSKINTLILAANRIRQLMKINERLAGENEKLRGASTPESGKEDVPPGLQPPPAKVPNLRIKVGVNV
;
A
#
# COMPACT_ATOMS: atom_id res chain seq x y z
N MET A 1 20.61 69.77 -20.25
CA MET A 1 21.42 68.54 -20.17
C MET A 1 21.92 68.48 -18.73
N SER A 2 21.62 67.53 -17.85
CA SER A 2 20.85 66.29 -17.91
C SER A 2 20.48 65.94 -16.47
N SER A 3 19.19 65.65 -16.23
CA SER A 3 18.67 64.36 -15.73
C SER A 3 18.72 64.15 -14.22
N SER A 4 17.55 64.34 -13.62
CA SER A 4 17.12 63.81 -12.32
C SER A 4 17.28 62.29 -12.28
N GLY A 5 17.93 61.78 -11.24
CA GLY A 5 17.95 60.35 -10.91
C GLY A 5 16.69 59.99 -10.14
N SER A 6 15.80 59.25 -10.79
CA SER A 6 14.58 58.71 -10.19
C SER A 6 14.90 57.44 -9.42
N ASP A 7 14.36 57.35 -8.19
CA ASP A 7 14.29 56.16 -7.36
C ASP A 7 13.82 54.92 -8.14
N GLU A 8 14.68 53.92 -8.29
CA GLU A 8 14.29 52.59 -8.73
C GLU A 8 13.85 51.77 -7.51
N GLN A 9 12.61 52.02 -7.08
CA GLN A 9 11.95 51.24 -6.05
C GLN A 9 11.44 49.92 -6.68
N THR A 10 12.29 48.89 -6.68
CA THR A 10 11.87 47.53 -7.03
C THR A 10 10.83 47.03 -6.00
N PRO A 11 9.63 46.58 -6.40
CA PRO A 11 8.67 46.06 -5.45
C PRO A 11 9.13 44.67 -4.96
N SER A 12 9.39 44.58 -3.66
CA SER A 12 9.75 43.35 -2.94
C SER A 12 8.57 42.35 -2.93
N PRO A 13 8.78 41.04 -3.24
CA PRO A 13 7.69 40.07 -3.38
C PRO A 13 7.36 39.44 -2.01
N SER A 14 6.87 40.22 -1.05
CA SER A 14 6.78 39.75 0.35
C SER A 14 5.38 39.35 0.83
N GLY A 15 4.39 39.17 -0.06
CA GLY A 15 3.01 38.86 0.37
C GLY A 15 2.29 37.71 -0.36
N ARG A 16 2.78 37.29 -1.53
CA ARG A 16 2.03 36.38 -2.43
C ARG A 16 2.22 34.89 -2.08
N SER A 17 3.17 34.57 -1.20
CA SER A 17 3.65 33.19 -0.99
C SER A 17 2.80 32.36 -0.02
N SER A 18 2.18 32.95 1.00
CA SER A 18 1.51 32.17 2.06
C SER A 18 0.18 31.56 1.59
N VAL A 19 -0.57 32.26 0.74
CA VAL A 19 -1.89 31.79 0.27
C VAL A 19 -1.71 30.70 -0.77
N MET A 20 -0.80 30.90 -1.73
CA MET A 20 -0.46 29.88 -2.74
C MET A 20 0.17 28.63 -2.12
N ALA A 21 1.03 28.77 -1.11
CA ALA A 21 1.58 27.62 -0.39
C ALA A 21 0.49 26.84 0.37
N ALA A 22 -0.51 27.51 0.95
CA ALA A 22 -1.66 26.84 1.58
C ALA A 22 -2.61 26.19 0.57
N LEU A 23 -2.76 26.76 -0.64
CA LEU A 23 -3.56 26.17 -1.73
C LEU A 23 -2.91 24.94 -2.36
N LEU A 24 -1.58 24.90 -2.38
CA LEU A 24 -0.77 23.82 -2.96
C LEU A 24 -0.27 22.81 -1.92
N GLY A 25 -0.41 23.13 -0.62
CA GLY A 25 0.30 22.50 0.50
C GLY A 25 -0.25 21.18 1.01
N ASP A 26 -1.26 20.60 0.36
CA ASP A 26 -1.79 19.28 0.74
C ASP A 26 -1.40 18.24 -0.33
N ASP A 27 -0.11 17.88 -0.37
CA ASP A 27 0.36 16.57 -0.88
C ASP A 27 0.03 15.44 0.12
N ASP A 28 -0.52 15.79 1.28
CA ASP A 28 -1.03 14.83 2.27
C ASP A 28 -2.25 14.11 1.74
N PHE A 29 -1.99 12.87 1.29
CA PHE A 29 -2.89 11.73 1.15
C PHE A 29 -4.38 12.05 1.34
N GLU A 30 -4.98 12.76 0.37
CA GLU A 30 -6.43 12.95 0.37
C GLU A 30 -7.05 11.58 0.10
N PRO A 31 -7.87 11.02 1.01
CA PRO A 31 -8.42 9.68 0.85
C PRO A 31 -9.16 9.62 -0.48
N TYR A 32 -8.72 8.69 -1.34
CA TYR A 32 -9.14 8.52 -2.74
C TYR A 32 -10.65 8.34 -2.98
N VAL A 33 -11.45 8.32 -1.92
CA VAL A 33 -12.91 8.27 -1.95
C VAL A 33 -13.42 9.70 -1.78
N ARG A 34 -13.93 10.28 -2.88
CA ARG A 34 -14.56 11.60 -2.89
C ARG A 34 -15.73 11.60 -1.88
N ARG A 35 -15.49 12.10 -0.66
CA ARG A 35 -16.52 12.28 0.36
C ARG A 35 -17.62 13.17 -0.22
N LYS A 36 -18.90 12.84 0.00
CA LYS A 36 -20.06 13.58 -0.56
C LYS A 36 -20.03 15.10 -0.29
N ASN A 37 -19.27 15.54 0.72
CA ASN A 37 -19.10 16.95 1.08
C ASN A 37 -17.92 17.67 0.38
N SER A 38 -17.06 16.96 -0.36
CA SER A 38 -15.87 17.58 -0.96
C SER A 38 -16.21 18.52 -2.11
N ALA A 39 -17.38 18.34 -2.76
CA ALA A 39 -17.85 19.26 -3.78
C ALA A 39 -18.27 20.63 -3.21
N SER A 40 -18.92 20.65 -2.05
CA SER A 40 -19.29 21.90 -1.37
C SER A 40 -18.07 22.58 -0.74
N GLU A 41 -17.11 21.80 -0.27
CA GLU A 41 -15.85 22.30 0.26
C GLU A 41 -14.93 22.86 -0.83
N ALA A 42 -14.82 22.20 -1.98
CA ALA A 42 -14.11 22.72 -3.15
C ALA A 42 -14.74 24.02 -3.67
N LYS A 43 -16.08 24.13 -3.61
CA LYS A 43 -16.78 25.36 -3.98
C LYS A 43 -16.46 26.52 -3.03
N ARG A 44 -16.51 26.27 -1.71
CA ARG A 44 -16.09 27.26 -0.70
C ARG A 44 -14.62 27.66 -0.82
N ARG A 45 -13.73 26.72 -1.19
CA ARG A 45 -12.32 26.99 -1.45
C ARG A 45 -12.08 27.86 -2.68
N MET A 46 -13.00 27.88 -3.65
CA MET A 46 -12.94 28.79 -4.80
C MET A 46 -13.62 30.15 -4.54
N GLU A 47 -14.53 30.23 -3.58
CA GLU A 47 -15.20 31.47 -3.20
C GLU A 47 -14.20 32.41 -2.51
N GLY A 48 -13.92 33.57 -3.14
CA GLY A 48 -12.98 34.58 -2.62
C GLY A 48 -11.58 34.57 -3.26
N LEU A 49 -11.30 33.63 -4.17
CA LEU A 49 -10.05 33.60 -4.94
C LEU A 49 -10.17 34.44 -6.23
N ASN A 50 -9.08 35.12 -6.61
CA ASN A 50 -8.99 35.74 -7.94
C ASN A 50 -8.90 34.67 -9.05
N GLU A 51 -9.03 35.07 -10.32
CA GLU A 51 -9.02 34.13 -11.46
C GLU A 51 -7.71 33.32 -11.59
N GLU A 52 -6.57 33.94 -11.31
CA GLU A 52 -5.25 33.32 -11.34
C GLU A 52 -5.10 32.27 -10.23
N GLU A 53 -5.56 32.58 -9.01
CA GLU A 53 -5.60 31.66 -7.87
C GLU A 53 -6.54 30.47 -8.11
N GLN A 54 -7.71 30.71 -8.70
CA GLN A 54 -8.63 29.64 -9.10
C GLN A 54 -8.00 28.73 -10.16
N ASN A 55 -7.26 29.28 -11.12
CA ASN A 55 -6.59 28.51 -12.16
C ASN A 55 -5.47 27.63 -11.57
N VAL A 56 -4.67 28.17 -10.64
CA VAL A 56 -3.67 27.40 -9.89
C VAL A 56 -4.32 26.25 -9.12
N LEU A 57 -5.43 26.50 -8.40
CA LEU A 57 -6.14 25.47 -7.65
C LEU A 57 -6.66 24.34 -8.56
N ARG A 58 -7.32 24.69 -9.68
CA ARG A 58 -7.81 23.70 -10.66
C ARG A 58 -6.66 22.86 -11.23
N THR A 59 -5.53 23.50 -11.54
CA THR A 59 -4.35 22.81 -12.08
C THR A 59 -3.73 21.87 -11.06
N SER A 60 -3.63 22.29 -9.80
CA SER A 60 -3.16 21.46 -8.68
C SER A 60 -4.06 20.23 -8.48
N ILE A 61 -5.38 20.42 -8.44
CA ILE A 61 -6.36 19.33 -8.33
C ILE A 61 -6.21 18.33 -9.50
N ASN A 62 -6.11 18.84 -10.74
CA ASN A 62 -5.92 17.98 -11.90
C ASN A 62 -4.60 17.21 -11.86
N SER A 63 -3.53 17.82 -11.34
CA SER A 63 -2.24 17.16 -11.16
C SER A 63 -2.33 16.03 -10.15
N ARG A 64 -3.00 16.26 -9.01
CA ARG A 64 -3.23 15.25 -7.98
C ARG A 64 -4.05 14.07 -8.50
N GLU A 65 -5.12 14.32 -9.26
CA GLU A 65 -5.92 13.23 -9.85
C GLU A 65 -5.14 12.43 -10.89
N ARG A 66 -4.27 13.09 -11.68
CA ARG A 66 -3.37 12.36 -12.59
C ARG A 66 -2.44 11.44 -11.81
N LYS A 67 -1.80 11.94 -10.75
CA LYS A 67 -0.94 11.12 -9.88
C LYS A 67 -1.69 9.92 -9.30
N ARG A 68 -2.86 10.15 -8.71
CA ARG A 68 -3.75 9.09 -8.22
C ARG A 68 -4.07 8.04 -9.30
N MET A 69 -4.37 8.50 -10.51
CA MET A 69 -4.69 7.60 -11.63
C MET A 69 -3.46 6.80 -12.07
N HIS A 70 -2.25 7.39 -12.03
CA HIS A 70 -0.99 6.70 -12.28
C HIS A 70 -0.76 5.61 -11.24
N ASP A 71 -0.83 5.93 -9.94
CA ASP A 71 -0.67 4.96 -8.86
C ASP A 71 -1.65 3.78 -8.99
N LEU A 72 -2.92 4.07 -9.35
CA LEU A 72 -3.93 3.05 -9.61
C LEU A 72 -3.59 2.17 -10.83
N ASN A 73 -3.09 2.78 -11.90
CA ASN A 73 -2.74 2.05 -13.12
C ASN A 73 -1.49 1.17 -12.89
N ASP A 74 -0.53 1.65 -12.10
CA ASP A 74 0.68 0.93 -11.74
C ASP A 74 0.31 -0.31 -10.89
N ALA A 75 -0.54 -0.15 -9.88
CA ALA A 75 -1.05 -1.29 -9.11
C ALA A 75 -1.84 -2.30 -9.98
N LEU A 76 -2.55 -1.83 -11.00
CA LEU A 76 -3.23 -2.70 -11.95
C LEU A 76 -2.24 -3.45 -12.87
N ASP A 77 -1.10 -2.86 -13.18
CA ASP A 77 -0.01 -3.51 -13.91
C ASP A 77 0.72 -4.57 -13.10
N ASP A 78 0.96 -4.29 -11.82
CA ASP A 78 1.45 -5.30 -10.88
C ASP A 78 0.49 -6.49 -10.82
N LEU A 79 -0.83 -6.24 -10.78
CA LEU A 79 -1.83 -7.30 -10.85
C LEU A 79 -1.74 -8.11 -12.16
N ARG A 80 -1.49 -7.46 -13.31
CA ARG A 80 -1.28 -8.18 -14.58
C ARG A 80 -0.07 -9.10 -14.51
N SER A 81 1.01 -8.70 -13.84
CA SER A 81 2.21 -9.52 -13.70
C SER A 81 1.97 -10.84 -12.94
N CYS A 82 0.97 -10.86 -12.04
CA CYS A 82 0.57 -12.04 -11.28
C CYS A 82 -0.34 -13.00 -12.08
N LEU A 83 -0.86 -12.58 -13.24
CA LEU A 83 -1.70 -13.43 -14.08
C LEU A 83 -0.85 -14.34 -14.98
N PRO A 84 -1.37 -15.49 -15.43
CA PRO A 84 -0.66 -16.35 -16.36
C PRO A 84 -0.29 -15.61 -17.65
N LYS A 85 0.98 -15.72 -18.06
CA LYS A 85 1.56 -14.98 -19.20
C LYS A 85 0.80 -15.15 -20.51
N VAL A 86 0.23 -16.34 -20.73
CA VAL A 86 -0.60 -16.67 -21.89
C VAL A 86 -1.77 -15.70 -22.11
N TYR A 87 -2.25 -15.03 -21.05
CA TYR A 87 -3.32 -14.05 -21.14
C TYR A 87 -2.80 -12.61 -21.21
N THR A 88 -1.65 -12.33 -20.61
CA THR A 88 -1.11 -10.96 -20.43
C THR A 88 -0.29 -10.50 -21.63
N GLU A 89 0.42 -11.43 -22.25
CA GLU A 89 1.24 -11.21 -23.45
C GLU A 89 0.39 -11.58 -24.67
N GLY A 90 -0.53 -10.68 -25.03
CA GLY A 90 -1.35 -10.86 -26.23
C GLY A 90 -0.51 -10.86 -27.51
N PRO A 91 -1.03 -11.39 -28.63
CA PRO A 91 -0.34 -11.34 -29.92
C PRO A 91 0.08 -9.90 -30.25
N GLY A 92 1.37 -9.69 -30.52
CA GLY A 92 1.91 -8.36 -30.83
C GLY A 92 2.06 -7.41 -29.63
N GLY A 93 2.17 -7.93 -28.40
CA GLY A 93 2.46 -7.10 -27.21
C GLY A 93 1.25 -6.31 -26.70
N ARG A 94 0.03 -6.68 -27.12
CA ARG A 94 -1.19 -6.00 -26.68
C ARG A 94 -1.49 -6.35 -25.21
N ARG A 95 -1.62 -5.30 -24.39
CA ARG A 95 -1.95 -5.39 -22.96
C ARG A 95 -3.42 -5.73 -22.73
N LEU A 96 -3.70 -6.45 -21.64
CA LEU A 96 -5.06 -6.74 -21.17
C LEU A 96 -5.82 -5.47 -20.76
N SER A 97 -7.10 -5.39 -21.12
CA SER A 97 -8.01 -4.34 -20.66
C SER A 97 -8.21 -4.39 -19.14
N LYS A 98 -8.62 -3.26 -18.53
CA LYS A 98 -8.89 -3.19 -17.08
C LYS A 98 -9.93 -4.23 -16.65
N ILE A 99 -11.03 -4.34 -17.41
CA ILE A 99 -12.11 -5.29 -17.14
C ILE A 99 -11.62 -6.73 -17.23
N ASN A 100 -10.90 -7.09 -18.30
CA ASN A 100 -10.41 -8.45 -18.47
C ASN A 100 -9.39 -8.84 -17.38
N THR A 101 -8.54 -7.89 -16.98
CA THR A 101 -7.59 -8.08 -15.87
C THR A 101 -8.32 -8.46 -14.58
N LEU A 102 -9.38 -7.72 -14.23
CA LEU A 102 -10.17 -7.99 -13.01
C LEU A 102 -10.91 -9.34 -13.08
N ILE A 103 -11.51 -9.66 -14.23
CA ILE A 103 -12.21 -10.95 -14.43
C ILE A 103 -11.23 -12.12 -14.29
N LEU A 104 -10.07 -12.04 -14.96
CA LEU A 104 -9.04 -13.08 -14.90
C LEU A 104 -8.47 -13.25 -13.49
N ALA A 105 -8.21 -12.15 -12.78
CA ALA A 105 -7.73 -12.19 -11.40
C ALA A 105 -8.72 -12.90 -10.47
N ALA A 106 -10.00 -12.54 -10.54
CA ALA A 106 -11.03 -13.18 -9.73
C ALA A 106 -11.14 -14.69 -10.03
N ASN A 107 -11.07 -15.07 -11.31
CA ASN A 107 -11.09 -16.48 -11.70
C ASN A 107 -9.84 -17.22 -11.23
N ARG A 108 -8.66 -16.58 -11.30
CA ARG A 108 -7.40 -17.16 -10.85
C ARG A 108 -7.39 -17.43 -9.35
N ILE A 109 -7.90 -16.50 -8.54
CA ILE A 109 -8.07 -16.70 -7.09
C ILE A 109 -8.95 -17.93 -6.83
N ARG A 110 -10.13 -18.02 -7.46
CA ARG A 110 -11.03 -19.18 -7.29
C ARG A 110 -10.37 -20.50 -7.69
N GLN A 111 -9.60 -20.53 -8.77
CA GLN A 111 -8.88 -21.71 -9.21
C GLN A 111 -7.78 -22.12 -8.22
N LEU A 112 -7.00 -21.15 -7.73
CA LEU A 112 -5.95 -21.39 -6.72
C LEU A 112 -6.53 -21.91 -5.42
N MET A 113 -7.68 -21.38 -4.97
CA MET A 113 -8.38 -21.89 -3.79
C MET A 113 -8.75 -23.37 -3.94
N LYS A 114 -9.38 -23.75 -5.07
CA LYS A 114 -9.71 -25.15 -5.36
C LYS A 114 -8.49 -26.06 -5.43
N ILE A 115 -7.40 -25.58 -6.04
CA ILE A 115 -6.14 -26.31 -6.11
C ILE A 115 -5.57 -26.52 -4.69
N ASN A 116 -5.57 -25.48 -3.85
CA ASN A 116 -5.10 -25.57 -2.47
C ASN A 116 -5.94 -26.55 -1.64
N GLU A 117 -7.26 -26.54 -1.78
CA GLU A 117 -8.16 -27.50 -1.11
C GLU A 117 -7.84 -28.95 -1.51
N ARG A 118 -7.67 -29.20 -2.81
CA ARG A 118 -7.28 -30.53 -3.32
C ARG A 118 -5.93 -30.97 -2.76
N LEU A 119 -4.92 -30.10 -2.83
CA LEU A 119 -3.57 -30.39 -2.33
C LEU A 119 -3.57 -30.60 -0.81
N ALA A 120 -4.40 -29.88 -0.04
CA ALA A 120 -4.54 -30.08 1.39
C ALA A 120 -5.09 -31.49 1.70
N GLY A 121 -6.13 -31.94 0.97
CA GLY A 121 -6.66 -33.29 1.11
C GLY A 121 -5.68 -34.40 0.67
N GLU A 122 -4.87 -34.16 -0.37
CA GLU A 122 -3.81 -35.08 -0.79
C GLU A 122 -2.71 -35.20 0.27
N ASN A 123 -2.28 -34.08 0.85
CA ASN A 123 -1.29 -34.07 1.93
C ASN A 123 -1.80 -34.79 3.18
N GLU A 124 -3.08 -34.65 3.54
CA GLU A 124 -3.68 -35.38 4.66
C GLU A 124 -3.65 -36.89 4.43
N LYS A 125 -4.00 -37.35 3.21
CA LYS A 125 -3.92 -38.77 2.83
C LYS A 125 -2.50 -39.31 2.89
N LEU A 126 -1.52 -38.55 2.39
CA LEU A 126 -0.11 -38.93 2.46
C LEU A 126 0.41 -38.96 3.91
N ARG A 127 -0.04 -38.04 4.77
CA ARG A 127 0.26 -38.05 6.22
C ARG A 127 -0.40 -39.22 6.94
N GLY A 128 -1.62 -39.59 6.57
CA GLY A 128 -2.30 -40.78 7.10
C GLY A 128 -1.70 -42.10 6.61
N ALA A 129 -1.07 -42.11 5.43
CA ALA A 129 -0.38 -43.27 4.87
C ALA A 129 1.08 -43.41 5.33
N SER A 130 1.67 -42.38 5.94
CA SER A 130 3.05 -42.39 6.47
C SER A 130 3.15 -42.81 7.94
N THR A 131 2.11 -43.45 8.48
CA THR A 131 2.27 -44.40 9.58
C THR A 131 2.39 -45.83 9.06
N PRO A 132 3.58 -46.30 8.65
CA PRO A 132 3.98 -47.64 8.97
C PRO A 132 4.62 -47.66 10.37
N GLU A 133 4.37 -48.74 11.09
CA GLU A 133 5.12 -49.11 12.28
C GLU A 133 6.63 -48.89 12.13
N SER A 134 7.24 -48.10 12.99
CA SER A 134 8.58 -48.36 13.56
C SER A 134 8.82 -47.37 14.69
N GLY A 135 9.14 -47.88 15.88
CA GLY A 135 9.29 -47.08 17.10
C GLY A 135 8.89 -47.78 18.40
N LYS A 136 8.66 -49.11 18.41
CA LYS A 136 9.11 -49.91 19.56
C LYS A 136 10.59 -50.21 19.33
N GLU A 137 11.44 -49.19 19.47
CA GLU A 137 12.82 -49.48 19.81
C GLU A 137 12.80 -49.90 21.28
N ASP A 138 13.08 -51.18 21.53
CA ASP A 138 13.58 -51.63 22.83
C ASP A 138 14.82 -50.77 23.13
N VAL A 139 14.65 -49.74 23.96
CA VAL A 139 15.76 -48.94 24.47
C VAL A 139 16.63 -49.88 25.32
N PRO A 140 17.88 -50.19 24.91
CA PRO A 140 18.77 -50.96 25.77
C PRO A 140 19.00 -50.18 27.08
N PRO A 141 19.02 -50.86 28.25
CA PRO A 141 19.10 -50.19 29.54
C PRO A 141 20.52 -49.65 29.73
N GLY A 142 20.75 -48.43 29.27
CA GLY A 142 22.06 -47.81 29.37
C GLY A 142 22.19 -46.62 28.47
N LEU A 143 21.55 -45.52 28.86
CA LEU A 143 21.99 -44.12 28.73
C LEU A 143 20.75 -43.21 28.91
N GLN A 144 20.27 -43.10 30.16
CA GLN A 144 19.47 -41.93 30.53
C GLN A 144 20.43 -40.73 30.66
N PRO A 145 20.18 -39.60 29.99
CA PRO A 145 20.94 -38.38 30.27
C PRO A 145 20.64 -37.93 31.72
N PRO A 146 21.66 -37.50 32.49
CA PRO A 146 21.46 -37.13 33.88
C PRO A 146 20.49 -35.94 34.00
N PRO A 147 19.63 -35.89 35.04
CA PRO A 147 18.70 -34.79 35.23
C PRO A 147 19.46 -33.48 35.47
N ALA A 148 19.17 -32.47 34.66
CA ALA A 148 19.73 -31.13 34.83
C ALA A 148 19.31 -30.57 36.20
N LYS A 149 20.30 -30.19 37.02
CA LYS A 149 20.07 -29.43 38.25
C LYS A 149 19.62 -28.02 37.88
N VAL A 150 18.33 -27.76 38.03
CA VAL A 150 17.81 -26.38 38.07
C VAL A 150 18.23 -25.74 39.40
N PRO A 151 18.96 -24.60 39.42
CA PRO A 151 19.23 -23.90 40.66
C PRO A 151 17.95 -23.23 41.17
N ASN A 152 17.55 -23.60 42.39
CA ASN A 152 16.45 -22.95 43.10
C ASN A 152 16.82 -21.49 43.43
N LEU A 153 16.35 -20.55 42.61
CA LEU A 153 16.37 -19.12 42.94
C LEU A 153 15.22 -18.83 43.92
N ARG A 154 15.53 -18.87 45.21
CA ARG A 154 14.60 -18.47 46.27
C ARG A 154 14.49 -16.94 46.29
N ILE A 155 13.44 -16.40 45.67
CA ILE A 155 13.10 -14.98 45.75
C ILE A 155 12.70 -14.67 47.20
N LYS A 156 13.51 -13.89 47.91
CA LYS A 156 13.11 -13.24 49.17
C LYS A 156 12.31 -11.99 48.79
N VAL A 157 10.99 -12.07 48.92
CA VAL A 157 10.12 -10.89 48.87
C VAL A 157 10.36 -10.11 50.16
N GLY A 158 11.11 -9.01 50.07
CA GLY A 158 11.27 -8.04 51.15
C GLY A 158 10.04 -7.15 51.20
N VAL A 159 9.22 -7.35 52.23
CA VAL A 159 8.21 -6.38 52.66
C VAL A 159 8.95 -5.21 53.29
N ASN A 160 8.90 -4.03 52.67
CA ASN A 160 9.33 -2.78 53.31
C ASN A 160 8.16 -2.20 54.09
N VAL A 161 8.37 -2.02 55.40
CA VAL A 161 7.66 -1.06 56.25
C VAL A 161 8.37 0.28 56.15
#